data_AF-A0A8S3WS42-F1
#
_entry.id   AF-A0A8S3WS42-F1
#
_cell.length_a   1.000
_cell.length_b   1.000
_cell.length_c   1.000
_cell.angle_alpha   90.00
_cell.angle_beta   90.00
_cell.angle_gamma   90.00
#
_symmetry.space_group_name_H-M   'P 1'
#
loop_
_entity.id
_entity.type
_entity.pdbx_description
1 polymer ?
#
loop_
_entity_poly.entity_id
_entity_poly.type
_entity_poly.pdbx_seq_one_letter_code
_entity_poly.pdbx_strand_id
1 'polypeptide(L)'
;MESKRRRVVRSEGRQMIASVYHFLKTEYEFTVNFKEPNCDISHLRNIAKRTAEATGVSERTVQRILKEERDLPSTSSRFLSPMRNRRKRESKVHIDGLTADVVRSTIQEFYIVLKKIPTLAKLRSDLNEKLGFNGCLTTLRTLLRKLGFMWRKTDNNRKVLVERHDIQILRLQYLKKITEYRSQGRPIVYTDESYVLATQDRKNIRFIVVHAGTYSGFIDNACLIYKANLATGDNNSNMSFENYVNWLNNKLLPNLPDRSVIVLDTASYHNARAEKLPTTASKKSEMQQWLTAKGIQFDSNMRKVEIYDIIKKHKSNFIAYKIDNYIKSKGFEVLRLPPYHPELNAFENIWGVLKNFVALRDGEQNMNDSDTEKLIHEGIDKITSEIWHNTCNSIIKKEAEYMKYFDTEFEFITNLQDDSNDETDTEDDSNYDSS
;
A
#
# COMPACT_ATOMS: atom_id res chain seq x y z
N MET A 1 1.01 -0.41 -49.98
CA MET A 1 1.47 0.47 -48.88
C MET A 1 1.81 -0.40 -47.69
N GLU A 2 3.10 -0.54 -47.40
CA GLU A 2 3.63 -1.39 -46.34
C GLU A 2 3.22 -0.84 -44.97
N SER A 3 2.50 -1.64 -44.17
CA SER A 3 2.07 -1.28 -42.82
C SER A 3 3.29 -1.20 -41.90
N LYS A 4 3.92 -0.02 -41.82
CA LYS A 4 4.98 0.28 -40.85
C LYS A 4 4.43 0.09 -39.43
N ARG A 5 4.80 -1.01 -38.77
CA ARG A 5 4.54 -1.26 -37.35
C ARG A 5 4.93 -0.02 -36.54
N ARG A 6 4.04 0.45 -35.66
CA ARG A 6 4.28 1.59 -34.76
C ARG A 6 5.51 1.31 -33.89
N ARG A 7 6.65 1.94 -34.19
CA ARG A 7 7.88 1.82 -33.40
C ARG A 7 7.79 2.72 -32.18
N VAL A 8 8.08 2.17 -30.99
CA VAL A 8 8.10 2.94 -29.74
C VAL A 8 9.44 3.67 -29.65
N VAL A 9 9.40 5.01 -29.65
CA VAL A 9 10.59 5.85 -29.45
C VAL A 9 10.82 6.06 -27.95
N ARG A 10 11.97 5.60 -27.45
CA ARG A 10 12.41 5.75 -26.05
C ARG A 10 12.96 7.16 -25.78
N SER A 11 13.27 7.46 -24.53
CA SER A 11 13.73 8.78 -24.06
C SER A 11 14.85 9.41 -24.89
N GLU A 12 15.91 8.66 -25.19
CA GLU A 12 17.05 9.15 -25.99
C GLU A 12 16.66 9.45 -27.43
N GLY A 13 15.85 8.59 -28.04
CA GLY A 13 15.32 8.82 -29.39
C GLY A 13 14.40 10.04 -29.45
N ARG A 14 13.64 10.33 -28.39
CA ARG A 14 12.80 11.53 -28.29
C ARG A 14 13.65 12.79 -28.18
N GLN A 15 14.73 12.74 -27.39
CA GLN A 15 15.69 13.83 -27.28
C GLN A 15 16.35 14.15 -28.62
N MET A 16 16.80 13.12 -29.35
CA MET A 16 17.38 13.29 -30.67
C MET A 16 16.38 13.91 -31.67
N ILE A 17 15.10 13.50 -31.65
CA ILE A 17 14.07 14.10 -32.51
C ILE A 17 13.84 15.58 -32.18
N ALA A 18 13.82 15.95 -30.89
CA ALA A 18 13.71 17.35 -30.47
C ALA A 18 14.94 18.17 -30.90
N SER A 19 16.15 17.63 -30.73
CA SER A 19 17.38 18.28 -31.20
C SER A 19 17.40 18.50 -32.71
N VAL A 20 16.95 17.53 -33.51
CA VAL A 20 16.83 17.68 -34.98
C VAL A 20 15.83 18.78 -35.32
N TYR A 21 14.70 18.87 -34.62
CA TYR A 21 13.73 19.95 -34.82
C TYR A 21 14.34 21.33 -34.54
N HIS A 22 15.03 21.49 -33.41
CA HIS A 22 15.66 22.76 -33.05
C HIS A 22 16.75 23.16 -34.05
N PHE A 23 17.56 22.20 -34.50
CA PHE A 23 18.57 22.44 -35.54
C PHE A 23 17.93 22.96 -36.84
N LEU A 24 16.90 22.28 -37.35
CA LEU A 24 16.21 22.69 -38.59
C LEU A 24 15.47 24.02 -38.44
N LYS A 25 15.04 24.36 -37.22
CA LYS A 25 14.47 25.66 -36.88
C LYS A 25 15.52 26.76 -36.93
N THR A 26 16.68 26.57 -36.30
CA THR A 26 17.79 27.53 -36.33
C THR A 26 18.32 27.73 -37.74
N GLU A 27 18.42 26.66 -38.53
CA GLU A 27 18.78 26.72 -39.95
C GLU A 27 17.78 27.60 -40.73
N TYR A 28 16.47 27.36 -40.56
CA TYR A 28 15.45 28.18 -41.21
C TYR A 28 15.52 29.65 -40.78
N GLU A 29 15.63 29.94 -39.49
CA GLU A 29 15.76 31.31 -38.96
C GLU A 29 17.00 32.03 -39.50
N PHE A 30 18.14 31.33 -39.58
CA PHE A 30 19.35 31.86 -40.20
C PHE A 30 19.15 32.19 -41.68
N THR A 31 18.57 31.27 -42.45
CA THR A 31 18.32 31.49 -43.89
C THR A 31 17.31 32.61 -44.17
N VAL A 32 16.36 32.86 -43.25
CA VAL A 32 15.44 34.00 -43.34
C VAL A 32 16.18 35.32 -43.10
N ASN A 33 17.09 35.36 -42.11
CA ASN A 33 17.81 36.57 -41.73
C ASN A 33 18.89 37.00 -42.73
N PHE A 34 19.51 36.04 -43.43
CA PHE A 34 20.61 36.28 -44.38
C PHE A 34 20.22 35.98 -45.84
N LYS A 35 18.95 36.17 -46.17
CA LYS A 35 18.40 35.81 -47.47
C LYS A 35 18.84 36.78 -48.58
N GLU A 36 19.40 36.26 -49.67
CA GLU A 36 19.65 37.05 -50.87
C GLU A 36 18.34 37.48 -51.57
N PRO A 37 18.30 38.64 -52.24
CA PRO A 37 17.15 39.06 -53.04
C PRO A 37 16.86 37.99 -54.11
N ASN A 38 15.63 37.48 -54.15
CA ASN A 38 15.12 36.43 -55.06
C ASN A 38 15.40 34.95 -54.71
N CYS A 39 15.88 34.61 -53.51
CA CYS A 39 15.96 33.20 -53.08
C CYS A 39 14.55 32.64 -52.73
N ASP A 40 14.20 31.40 -53.08
CA ASP A 40 12.98 30.73 -52.60
C ASP A 40 13.30 29.70 -51.49
N ILE A 41 12.78 29.95 -50.30
CA ILE A 41 12.95 29.12 -49.10
C ILE A 41 11.62 28.48 -48.64
N SER A 42 10.59 28.51 -49.49
CA SER A 42 9.25 27.97 -49.21
C SER A 42 9.30 26.50 -48.73
N HIS A 43 10.20 25.71 -49.30
CA HIS A 43 10.42 24.29 -48.96
C HIS A 43 10.99 24.08 -47.54
N LEU A 44 11.68 25.06 -46.96
CA LEU A 44 12.28 24.96 -45.62
C LEU A 44 11.30 25.32 -44.50
N ARG A 45 10.17 25.97 -44.83
CA ARG A 45 9.19 26.52 -43.88
C ARG A 45 8.56 25.48 -42.97
N ASN A 46 8.32 24.26 -43.46
CA ASN A 46 7.65 23.22 -42.70
C ASN A 46 8.64 22.37 -41.89
N ILE A 47 9.14 22.93 -40.78
CA ILE A 47 10.16 22.33 -39.92
C ILE A 47 9.68 20.99 -39.33
N ALA A 48 8.41 20.89 -38.93
CA ALA A 48 7.86 19.67 -38.33
C ALA A 48 7.80 18.50 -39.33
N LYS A 49 7.41 18.79 -40.59
CA LYS A 49 7.44 17.81 -41.68
C LYS A 49 8.85 17.38 -42.04
N ARG A 50 9.79 18.32 -42.14
CA ARG A 50 11.22 18.04 -42.39
C ARG A 50 11.83 17.17 -41.27
N THR A 51 11.48 17.46 -40.01
CA THR A 51 11.91 16.66 -38.86
C THR A 51 11.33 15.25 -38.92
N ALA A 52 10.05 15.11 -39.29
CA ALA A 52 9.38 13.82 -39.43
C ALA A 52 10.04 12.96 -40.54
N GLU A 53 10.33 13.56 -41.68
CA GLU A 53 11.03 12.91 -42.80
C GLU A 53 12.47 12.51 -42.42
N ALA A 54 13.23 13.41 -41.77
CA ALA A 54 14.61 13.16 -41.36
C ALA A 54 14.75 12.08 -40.27
N THR A 55 13.79 12.00 -39.35
CA THR A 55 13.84 11.06 -38.22
C THR A 55 13.02 9.79 -38.44
N GLY A 56 12.29 9.70 -39.56
CA GLY A 56 11.46 8.55 -39.92
C GLY A 56 10.23 8.34 -39.03
N VAL A 57 9.78 9.38 -38.30
CA VAL A 57 8.57 9.34 -37.45
C VAL A 57 7.45 10.18 -38.07
N SER A 58 6.22 10.05 -37.57
CA SER A 58 5.12 10.90 -38.05
C SER A 58 5.19 12.33 -37.50
N GLU A 59 4.68 13.31 -38.25
CA GLU A 59 4.57 14.71 -37.80
C GLU A 59 3.84 14.84 -36.44
N ARG A 60 2.79 14.04 -36.22
CA ARG A 60 2.09 13.95 -34.93
C ARG A 60 3.02 13.53 -33.78
N THR A 61 3.99 12.65 -34.05
CA THR A 61 4.97 12.22 -33.04
C THR A 61 5.95 13.34 -32.71
N VAL A 62 6.42 14.07 -33.71
CA VAL A 62 7.26 15.27 -33.52
C VAL A 62 6.53 16.31 -32.66
N GLN A 63 5.29 16.67 -33.03
CA GLN A 63 4.48 17.62 -32.26
C GLN A 63 4.24 17.18 -30.82
N ARG A 64 3.98 15.88 -30.59
CA ARG A 64 3.81 15.34 -29.24
C ARG A 64 5.10 15.46 -28.42
N ILE A 65 6.26 15.15 -29.02
CA ILE A 65 7.56 15.26 -28.34
C ILE A 65 7.85 16.72 -27.97
N LEU A 66 7.60 17.67 -28.87
CA LEU A 66 7.79 19.11 -28.58
C LEU A 66 6.84 19.64 -27.50
N LYS A 67 5.62 19.08 -27.41
CA LYS A 67 4.72 19.36 -26.30
C LYS A 67 5.28 18.79 -24.98
N GLU A 68 5.71 17.53 -24.99
CA GLU A 68 6.35 16.90 -23.83
C GLU A 68 7.59 17.69 -23.37
N GLU A 69 8.38 18.25 -24.29
CA GLU A 69 9.56 19.08 -24.01
C GLU A 69 9.21 20.41 -23.34
N ARG A 70 8.13 21.06 -23.77
CA ARG A 70 7.66 22.32 -23.17
C ARG A 70 7.15 22.13 -21.75
N ASP A 71 6.54 20.99 -21.48
CA ASP A 71 5.96 20.64 -20.19
C ASP A 71 7.03 20.12 -19.19
N LEU A 72 8.32 20.10 -19.58
CA LEU A 72 9.42 19.70 -18.72
C LEU A 72 9.78 20.81 -17.70
N PRO A 73 9.97 20.47 -16.41
CA PRO A 73 10.18 21.46 -15.34
C PRO A 73 11.55 22.16 -15.37
N SER A 74 12.50 21.71 -16.19
CA SER A 74 13.81 22.38 -16.39
C SER A 74 14.51 21.92 -17.67
N THR A 75 15.41 22.74 -18.20
CA THR A 75 16.24 22.44 -19.40
C THR A 75 17.14 21.21 -19.24
N SER A 76 17.40 20.76 -18.00
CA SER A 76 18.22 19.56 -17.70
C SER A 76 17.41 18.28 -17.52
N SER A 77 16.08 18.34 -17.64
CA SER A 77 15.22 17.18 -17.43
C SER A 77 15.09 16.29 -18.68
N ARG A 78 15.02 14.98 -18.48
CA ARG A 78 15.01 13.98 -19.57
C ARG A 78 13.59 13.60 -19.96
N PHE A 79 13.35 13.36 -21.25
CA PHE A 79 12.09 12.78 -21.73
C PHE A 79 11.76 11.47 -21.02
N LEU A 80 10.51 11.30 -20.59
CA LEU A 80 10.04 10.04 -20.04
C LEU A 80 9.81 9.02 -21.15
N SER A 81 10.04 7.73 -20.85
CA SER A 81 9.73 6.66 -21.80
C SER A 81 8.22 6.37 -21.80
N PRO A 82 7.56 6.27 -22.96
CA PRO A 82 6.10 6.24 -23.06
C PRO A 82 5.44 5.00 -22.42
N MET A 83 6.19 3.92 -22.17
CA MET A 83 5.66 2.71 -21.51
C MET A 83 5.64 2.78 -19.98
N ARG A 84 6.28 3.78 -19.36
CA ARG A 84 6.43 3.86 -17.91
C ARG A 84 5.10 4.14 -17.19
N ASN A 85 4.14 4.74 -17.89
CA ASN A 85 2.81 5.11 -17.38
C ASN A 85 1.69 4.22 -17.92
N ARG A 86 1.95 2.94 -18.23
CA ARG A 86 0.84 2.03 -18.57
C ARG A 86 0.00 1.81 -17.31
N ARG A 87 -1.29 2.17 -17.37
CA ARG A 87 -2.25 1.81 -16.32
C ARG A 87 -2.15 0.29 -16.10
N LYS A 88 -1.73 -0.11 -14.89
CA LYS A 88 -1.78 -1.52 -14.50
C LYS A 88 -3.24 -1.93 -14.54
N ARG A 89 -3.54 -3.09 -15.14
CA ARG A 89 -4.89 -3.66 -15.03
C ARG A 89 -5.10 -3.96 -13.56
N GLU A 90 -6.18 -3.44 -12.99
CA GLU A 90 -6.58 -3.75 -11.62
C GLU A 90 -6.86 -5.26 -11.51
N SER A 91 -6.52 -5.84 -10.36
CA SER A 91 -6.87 -7.22 -10.09
C SER A 91 -8.39 -7.35 -10.10
N LYS A 92 -8.94 -8.39 -10.73
CA LYS A 92 -10.38 -8.65 -10.72
C LYS A 92 -10.92 -8.99 -9.33
N VAL A 93 -10.04 -9.29 -8.38
CA VAL A 93 -10.41 -9.61 -6.99
C VAL A 93 -10.13 -8.40 -6.13
N HIS A 94 -11.19 -7.73 -5.69
CA HIS A 94 -11.12 -6.79 -4.59
C HIS A 94 -11.03 -7.59 -3.30
N ILE A 95 -10.06 -7.25 -2.44
CA ILE A 95 -9.84 -7.93 -1.17
C ILE A 95 -9.92 -6.83 -0.13
N ASP A 96 -10.95 -6.86 0.70
CA ASP A 96 -11.08 -6.03 1.89
C ASP A 96 -10.59 -6.80 3.13
N GLY A 97 -10.52 -6.12 4.28
CA GLY A 97 -10.10 -6.72 5.55
C GLY A 97 -10.98 -7.90 5.96
N LEU A 98 -12.27 -7.85 5.66
CA LEU A 98 -13.25 -8.92 5.93
C LEU A 98 -12.96 -10.18 5.10
N THR A 99 -12.70 -10.03 3.81
CA THR A 99 -12.32 -11.14 2.92
C THR A 99 -11.03 -11.80 3.40
N ALA A 100 -10.04 -10.99 3.79
CA ALA A 100 -8.77 -11.48 4.30
C ALA A 100 -8.94 -12.32 5.58
N ASP A 101 -9.77 -11.85 6.51
CA ASP A 101 -10.11 -12.53 7.75
C ASP A 101 -10.75 -13.91 7.51
N VAL A 102 -11.76 -13.98 6.64
CA VAL A 102 -12.42 -15.26 6.32
C VAL A 102 -11.45 -16.26 5.69
N VAL A 103 -10.51 -15.79 4.86
CA VAL A 103 -9.45 -16.66 4.31
C VAL A 103 -8.57 -17.23 5.42
N ARG A 104 -8.15 -16.42 6.40
CA ARG A 104 -7.34 -16.89 7.53
C ARG A 104 -8.10 -17.89 8.40
N SER A 105 -9.32 -17.56 8.80
CA SER A 105 -10.16 -18.42 9.63
C SER A 105 -10.43 -19.77 8.94
N THR A 106 -10.63 -19.76 7.62
CA THR A 106 -10.77 -21.02 6.85
C THR A 106 -9.49 -21.85 6.88
N ILE A 107 -8.32 -21.24 6.65
CA ILE A 107 -7.04 -21.96 6.74
C ILE A 107 -6.82 -22.53 8.15
N GLN A 108 -7.17 -21.78 9.19
CA GLN A 108 -7.08 -22.22 10.58
C GLN A 108 -8.02 -23.38 10.88
N GLU A 109 -9.25 -23.35 10.37
CA GLU A 109 -10.23 -24.43 10.52
C GLU A 109 -9.71 -25.76 9.93
N PHE A 110 -9.05 -25.72 8.78
CA PHE A 110 -8.39 -26.90 8.21
C PHE A 110 -7.39 -27.54 9.18
N TYR A 111 -6.63 -26.71 9.89
CA TYR A 111 -5.59 -27.19 10.79
C TYR A 111 -6.09 -27.57 12.18
N ILE A 112 -7.04 -26.84 12.76
CA ILE A 112 -7.54 -27.12 14.11
C ILE A 112 -8.64 -28.16 14.09
N VAL A 113 -9.69 -27.89 13.30
CA VAL A 113 -10.94 -28.65 13.35
C VAL A 113 -10.81 -29.89 12.48
N LEU A 114 -10.34 -29.71 11.25
CA LEU A 114 -10.26 -30.81 10.29
C LEU A 114 -8.98 -31.64 10.43
N LYS A 115 -7.95 -31.13 11.13
CA LYS A 115 -6.62 -31.75 11.29
C LYS A 115 -6.01 -32.21 9.95
N LYS A 116 -6.21 -31.42 8.90
CA LYS A 116 -5.80 -31.69 7.51
C LYS A 116 -4.98 -30.55 6.93
N ILE A 117 -4.09 -30.89 6.01
CA ILE A 117 -3.37 -29.89 5.22
C ILE A 117 -4.33 -29.36 4.14
N PRO A 118 -4.60 -28.04 4.08
CA PRO A 118 -5.44 -27.47 3.05
C PRO A 118 -4.76 -27.57 1.68
N THR A 119 -5.49 -27.98 0.64
CA THR A 119 -5.05 -27.87 -0.76
C THR A 119 -5.66 -26.63 -1.39
N LEU A 120 -5.05 -26.09 -2.46
CA LEU A 120 -5.61 -24.92 -3.16
C LEU A 120 -7.01 -25.20 -3.72
N ALA A 121 -7.28 -26.43 -4.17
CA ALA A 121 -8.58 -26.83 -4.69
C ALA A 121 -9.66 -26.82 -3.59
N LYS A 122 -9.36 -27.40 -2.42
CA LYS A 122 -10.27 -27.43 -1.28
C LYS A 122 -10.51 -26.04 -0.71
N LEU A 123 -9.44 -25.27 -0.49
CA LEU A 123 -9.55 -23.87 -0.08
C LEU A 123 -10.39 -23.05 -1.06
N ARG A 124 -10.22 -23.25 -2.37
CA ARG A 124 -11.04 -22.55 -3.36
C ARG A 124 -12.52 -22.93 -3.25
N SER A 125 -12.83 -24.20 -3.02
CA SER A 125 -14.21 -24.67 -2.84
C SER A 125 -14.85 -24.02 -1.62
N ASP A 126 -14.19 -24.09 -0.46
CA ASP A 126 -14.71 -23.53 0.79
C ASP A 126 -14.82 -22.01 0.74
N LEU A 127 -13.87 -21.32 0.10
CA LEU A 127 -13.94 -19.88 -0.10
C LEU A 127 -15.02 -19.49 -1.12
N ASN A 128 -15.32 -20.36 -2.09
CA ASN A 128 -16.45 -20.12 -2.98
C ASN A 128 -17.79 -20.22 -2.23
N GLU A 129 -17.93 -21.20 -1.34
CA GLU A 129 -19.13 -21.34 -0.51
C GLU A 129 -19.29 -20.19 0.50
N LYS A 130 -18.20 -19.81 1.19
CA LYS A 130 -18.23 -18.78 2.24
C LYS A 130 -18.30 -17.34 1.70
N LEU A 131 -17.65 -17.07 0.57
CA LEU A 131 -17.46 -15.69 0.05
C LEU A 131 -17.93 -15.49 -1.39
N GLY A 132 -18.40 -16.53 -2.08
CA GLY A 132 -18.65 -16.45 -3.53
C GLY A 132 -17.36 -16.21 -4.33
N PHE A 133 -16.21 -16.69 -3.84
CA PHE A 133 -14.92 -16.50 -4.49
C PHE A 133 -14.85 -17.20 -5.86
N ASN A 134 -14.95 -16.39 -6.92
CA ASN A 134 -14.91 -16.85 -8.32
C ASN A 134 -13.51 -16.85 -8.96
N GLY A 135 -12.45 -16.66 -8.18
CA GLY A 135 -11.07 -16.64 -8.70
C GLY A 135 -10.55 -18.04 -9.05
N CYS A 136 -9.62 -18.13 -10.01
CA CYS A 136 -8.92 -19.37 -10.32
C CYS A 136 -7.80 -19.68 -9.29
N LEU A 137 -7.23 -20.89 -9.32
CA LEU A 137 -6.21 -21.34 -8.37
C LEU A 137 -4.97 -20.43 -8.32
N THR A 138 -4.54 -19.88 -9.47
CA THR A 138 -3.41 -18.94 -9.53
C THR A 138 -3.73 -17.61 -8.84
N THR A 139 -4.99 -17.17 -8.92
CA THR A 139 -5.46 -15.97 -8.24
C THR A 139 -5.48 -16.20 -6.73
N LEU A 140 -5.99 -17.35 -6.28
CA LEU A 140 -5.96 -17.75 -4.87
C LEU A 140 -4.51 -17.86 -4.35
N ARG A 141 -3.60 -18.46 -5.11
CA ARG A 141 -2.18 -18.54 -4.75
C ARG A 141 -1.54 -17.15 -4.57
N THR A 142 -1.87 -16.22 -5.46
CA THR A 142 -1.39 -14.82 -5.36
C THR A 142 -1.99 -14.13 -4.14
N LEU A 143 -3.28 -14.34 -3.87
CA LEU A 143 -3.96 -13.84 -2.69
C LEU A 143 -3.29 -14.32 -1.40
N LEU A 144 -3.05 -15.62 -1.26
CA LEU A 144 -2.40 -16.21 -0.08
C LEU A 144 -1.02 -15.59 0.17
N ARG A 145 -0.20 -15.42 -0.88
CA ARG A 145 1.10 -14.74 -0.76
C ARG A 145 0.96 -13.29 -0.28
N LYS A 146 -0.04 -12.56 -0.78
CA LYS A 146 -0.34 -11.19 -0.35
C LYS A 146 -0.80 -11.11 1.10
N LEU A 147 -1.44 -12.17 1.62
CA LEU A 147 -1.88 -12.27 3.01
C LEU A 147 -0.79 -12.74 3.97
N GLY A 148 0.42 -13.03 3.48
CA GLY A 148 1.54 -13.48 4.29
C GLY A 148 1.73 -14.99 4.38
N PHE A 149 1.01 -15.78 3.58
CA PHE A 149 1.16 -17.24 3.56
C PHE A 149 2.16 -17.71 2.51
N MET A 150 2.88 -18.78 2.85
CA MET A 150 3.83 -19.45 1.98
C MET A 150 3.72 -20.97 2.12
N TRP A 151 4.13 -21.69 1.08
CA TRP A 151 4.24 -23.14 1.14
C TRP A 151 5.62 -23.51 1.65
N ARG A 152 5.69 -24.34 2.69
CA ARG A 152 6.93 -24.87 3.26
C ARG A 152 6.99 -26.38 3.07
N LYS A 153 8.13 -26.88 2.61
CA LYS A 153 8.42 -28.33 2.57
C LYS A 153 8.71 -28.81 3.99
N THR A 154 8.09 -29.91 4.39
CA THR A 154 8.33 -30.64 5.64
C THR A 154 9.40 -31.71 5.40
N ASP A 155 9.92 -32.30 6.48
CA ASP A 155 10.93 -33.36 6.42
C ASP A 155 10.46 -34.58 5.61
N ASN A 156 9.15 -34.80 5.55
CA ASN A 156 8.51 -35.83 4.74
C ASN A 156 8.24 -35.40 3.29
N ASN A 157 8.92 -34.35 2.78
CA ASN A 157 8.75 -33.73 1.45
C ASN A 157 7.34 -33.18 1.13
N ARG A 158 6.41 -33.18 2.07
CA ARG A 158 5.06 -32.60 1.90
C ARG A 158 5.12 -31.08 2.02
N LYS A 159 4.33 -30.39 1.19
CA LYS A 159 4.18 -28.93 1.27
C LYS A 159 3.00 -28.56 2.17
N VAL A 160 3.25 -27.72 3.16
CA VAL A 160 2.24 -27.19 4.10
C VAL A 160 2.11 -25.70 3.90
N LEU A 161 0.88 -25.19 3.89
CA LEU A 161 0.61 -23.75 3.79
C LEU A 161 0.76 -23.11 5.18
N VAL A 162 1.83 -22.38 5.40
CA VAL A 162 2.13 -21.73 6.69
C VAL A 162 2.19 -20.22 6.51
N GLU A 163 1.77 -19.49 7.54
CA GLU A 163 2.07 -18.06 7.60
C GLU A 163 3.58 -17.87 7.73
N ARG A 164 4.13 -16.81 7.14
CA ARG A 164 5.57 -16.54 7.24
C ARG A 164 5.97 -16.31 8.70
N HIS A 165 7.14 -16.83 9.06
CA HIS A 165 7.66 -16.76 10.43
C HIS A 165 7.83 -15.33 10.96
N ASP A 166 8.26 -14.39 10.12
CA ASP A 166 8.40 -12.99 10.51
C ASP A 166 7.05 -12.34 10.86
N ILE A 167 5.99 -12.68 10.11
CA ILE A 167 4.63 -12.22 10.39
C ILE A 167 4.09 -12.87 11.68
N GLN A 168 4.32 -14.17 11.87
CA GLN A 168 3.94 -14.88 13.09
C GLN A 168 4.57 -14.24 14.34
N ILE A 169 5.88 -13.96 14.32
CA ILE A 169 6.57 -13.30 15.44
C ILE A 169 5.97 -11.91 15.71
N LEU A 170 5.73 -11.11 14.67
CA LEU A 170 5.15 -9.77 14.85
C LEU A 170 3.74 -9.85 15.45
N ARG A 171 2.92 -10.83 15.02
CA ARG A 171 1.61 -11.07 15.64
C ARG A 171 1.74 -11.51 17.08
N LEU A 172 2.64 -12.43 17.41
CA LEU A 172 2.88 -12.85 18.80
C LEU A 172 3.29 -11.68 19.70
N GLN A 173 4.20 -10.83 19.21
CA GLN A 173 4.66 -9.65 19.94
C GLN A 173 3.52 -8.66 20.19
N TYR A 174 2.68 -8.42 19.18
CA TYR A 174 1.47 -7.60 19.32
C TYR A 174 0.54 -8.18 20.39
N LEU A 175 0.22 -9.47 20.30
CA LEU A 175 -0.69 -10.15 21.23
C LEU A 175 -0.18 -10.11 22.67
N LYS A 176 1.11 -10.38 22.89
CA LYS A 176 1.72 -10.28 24.21
C LYS A 176 1.58 -8.86 24.79
N LYS A 177 1.90 -7.83 24.00
CA LYS A 177 1.81 -6.44 24.43
C LYS A 177 0.40 -5.99 24.72
N ILE A 178 -0.57 -6.31 23.85
CA ILE A 178 -1.95 -5.87 24.06
C ILE A 178 -2.56 -6.54 25.31
N THR A 179 -2.25 -7.82 25.54
CA THR A 179 -2.63 -8.53 26.77
C THR A 179 -1.99 -7.89 28.00
N GLU A 180 -0.70 -7.55 27.94
CA GLU A 180 0.00 -6.85 29.01
C GLU A 180 -0.67 -5.51 29.34
N TYR A 181 -0.92 -4.66 28.33
CA TYR A 181 -1.56 -3.37 28.56
C TYR A 181 -2.96 -3.49 29.16
N ARG A 182 -3.75 -4.47 28.70
CA ARG A 182 -5.07 -4.74 29.30
C ARG A 182 -4.95 -5.22 30.75
N SER A 183 -3.96 -6.06 31.08
CA SER A 183 -3.72 -6.50 32.46
C SER A 183 -3.31 -5.34 33.39
N GLN A 184 -2.67 -4.31 32.84
CA GLN A 184 -2.33 -3.07 33.54
C GLN A 184 -3.52 -2.10 33.66
N GLY A 185 -4.70 -2.44 33.12
CA GLY A 185 -5.86 -1.57 33.09
C GLY A 185 -5.70 -0.35 32.19
N ARG A 186 -4.79 -0.38 31.22
CA ARG A 186 -4.52 0.76 30.34
C ARG A 186 -5.61 0.85 29.25
N PRO A 187 -6.15 2.04 28.98
CA PRO A 187 -7.10 2.22 27.89
C PRO A 187 -6.45 1.94 26.53
N ILE A 188 -7.05 1.01 25.78
CA ILE A 188 -6.65 0.73 24.40
C ILE A 188 -7.49 1.62 23.48
N VAL A 189 -6.82 2.47 22.72
CA VAL A 189 -7.42 3.40 21.77
C VAL A 189 -7.16 2.86 20.37
N TYR A 190 -8.20 2.35 19.71
CA TYR A 190 -8.14 2.04 18.30
C TYR A 190 -8.27 3.34 17.51
N THR A 191 -7.50 3.49 16.43
CA THR A 191 -7.60 4.60 15.49
C THR A 191 -7.53 4.06 14.08
N ASP A 192 -8.25 4.67 13.15
CA ASP A 192 -8.16 4.30 11.76
C ASP A 192 -8.69 5.39 10.83
N GLU A 193 -8.31 5.29 9.56
CA GLU A 193 -8.82 6.12 8.47
C GLU A 193 -9.43 5.29 7.36
N SER A 194 -10.57 5.73 6.85
CA SER A 194 -11.16 5.13 5.66
C SER A 194 -11.70 6.21 4.73
N TYR A 195 -11.83 5.85 3.45
CA TYR A 195 -12.58 6.64 2.49
C TYR A 195 -14.02 6.13 2.36
N VAL A 196 -14.95 7.06 2.20
CA VAL A 196 -16.33 6.80 1.78
C VAL A 196 -16.50 7.37 0.38
N LEU A 197 -17.08 6.56 -0.52
CA LEU A 197 -17.39 6.98 -1.88
C LEU A 197 -18.84 7.46 -1.92
N ALA A 198 -19.05 8.61 -2.54
CA ALA A 198 -20.38 9.14 -2.83
C ALA A 198 -20.47 9.51 -4.32
N THR A 199 -21.67 9.39 -4.87
CA THR A 199 -21.91 9.59 -6.30
C THR A 199 -22.69 10.88 -6.49
N GLN A 200 -22.01 11.91 -7.00
CA GLN A 200 -22.65 13.18 -7.32
C GLN A 200 -22.48 13.48 -8.81
N ASP A 201 -23.59 13.73 -9.53
CA ASP A 201 -23.57 14.09 -10.95
C ASP A 201 -22.72 13.14 -11.83
N ARG A 202 -22.81 11.82 -11.56
CA ARG A 202 -22.02 10.76 -12.20
C ARG A 202 -20.50 10.86 -11.98
N LYS A 203 -20.06 11.60 -10.97
CA LYS A 203 -18.68 11.66 -10.50
C LYS A 203 -18.58 11.02 -9.12
N ASN A 204 -17.56 10.18 -8.95
CA ASN A 204 -17.24 9.59 -7.65
C ASN A 204 -16.45 10.62 -6.83
N ILE A 205 -17.07 11.12 -5.78
CA ILE A 205 -16.43 11.96 -4.77
C ILE A 205 -15.94 11.05 -3.65
N ARG A 206 -14.80 11.42 -3.05
CA ARG A 206 -14.22 10.69 -1.92
C ARG A 206 -14.23 11.58 -0.69
N PHE A 207 -14.81 11.08 0.39
CA PHE A 207 -14.69 11.65 1.72
C PHE A 207 -13.72 10.80 2.51
N ILE A 208 -12.85 11.44 3.29
CA ILE A 208 -11.95 10.79 4.23
C ILE A 208 -12.56 10.95 5.61
N VAL A 209 -12.65 9.83 6.32
CA VAL A 209 -13.18 9.73 7.68
C VAL A 209 -12.06 9.20 8.56
N VAL A 210 -11.77 9.89 9.64
CA VAL A 210 -10.79 9.53 10.67
C VAL A 210 -11.49 9.52 12.02
N HIS A 211 -11.33 8.45 12.79
CA HIS A 211 -11.93 8.37 14.12
C HIS A 211 -11.08 7.51 15.06
N ALA A 212 -11.30 7.70 16.35
CA ALA A 212 -10.79 6.86 17.41
C ALA A 212 -11.87 6.34 18.36
N GLY A 213 -11.63 5.19 18.97
CA GLY A 213 -12.53 4.57 19.95
C GLY A 213 -11.77 3.75 20.98
N THR A 214 -12.29 3.74 22.20
CA THR A 214 -11.85 2.83 23.28
C THR A 214 -12.88 1.75 23.51
N TYR A 215 -12.63 0.76 24.36
CA TYR A 215 -13.65 -0.24 24.70
C TYR A 215 -15.00 0.33 25.15
N SER A 216 -15.01 1.52 25.76
CA SER A 216 -16.21 2.20 26.26
C SER A 216 -17.03 2.90 25.17
N GLY A 217 -16.49 3.03 23.95
CA GLY A 217 -17.13 3.75 22.86
C GLY A 217 -16.18 4.66 22.09
N PHE A 218 -16.76 5.41 21.16
CA PHE A 218 -16.05 6.46 20.44
C PHE A 218 -15.55 7.56 21.37
N ILE A 219 -14.41 8.14 20.99
CA ILE A 219 -13.82 9.26 21.73
C ILE A 219 -14.48 10.55 21.26
N ASP A 220 -14.99 11.32 22.22
CA ASP A 220 -15.67 12.58 21.95
C ASP A 220 -14.74 13.53 21.19
N ASN A 221 -15.32 14.21 20.20
CA ASN A 221 -14.62 15.16 19.32
C ASN A 221 -13.45 14.58 18.51
N ALA A 222 -13.25 13.26 18.49
CA ALA A 222 -12.19 12.62 17.72
C ALA A 222 -12.55 12.41 16.24
N CYS A 223 -13.84 12.47 15.87
CA CYS A 223 -14.27 12.33 14.48
C CYS A 223 -13.78 13.50 13.62
N LEU A 224 -13.17 13.18 12.48
CA LEU A 224 -12.82 14.14 11.44
C LEU A 224 -13.29 13.61 10.09
N ILE A 225 -14.09 14.41 9.39
CA ILE A 225 -14.57 14.13 8.05
C ILE A 225 -14.15 15.29 7.16
N TYR A 226 -13.61 14.98 5.98
CA TYR A 226 -13.33 16.00 4.97
C TYR A 226 -13.35 15.42 3.55
N LYS A 227 -13.68 16.27 2.58
CA LYS A 227 -13.68 15.92 1.16
C LYS A 227 -12.26 15.90 0.60
N ALA A 228 -11.91 14.84 -0.13
CA ALA A 228 -10.64 14.75 -0.84
C ALA A 228 -10.67 15.60 -2.13
N ASN A 229 -9.79 16.59 -2.23
CA ASN A 229 -9.68 17.45 -3.42
C ASN A 229 -8.92 16.78 -4.57
N LEU A 230 -9.63 16.30 -5.60
CA LEU A 230 -9.02 15.66 -6.79
C LEU A 230 -8.39 16.65 -7.79
N ALA A 231 -8.49 17.97 -7.56
CA ALA A 231 -8.29 18.99 -8.61
C ALA A 231 -6.88 19.60 -8.72
N THR A 232 -5.98 19.38 -7.76
CA THR A 232 -4.60 19.89 -7.82
C THR A 232 -3.63 18.73 -7.71
N GLY A 233 -2.57 18.74 -8.53
CA GLY A 233 -1.48 17.75 -8.49
C GLY A 233 -0.64 17.82 -7.20
N ASP A 234 -1.21 18.36 -6.13
CA ASP A 234 -0.61 18.45 -4.81
C ASP A 234 -1.08 17.25 -4.00
N ASN A 235 -0.13 16.54 -3.40
CA ASN A 235 -0.35 15.34 -2.57
C ASN A 235 -1.16 15.62 -1.26
N ASN A 236 -1.90 16.73 -1.17
CA ASN A 236 -2.60 17.22 0.02
C ASN A 236 -4.08 16.82 0.11
N SER A 237 -4.60 16.01 -0.83
CA SER A 237 -6.01 15.58 -0.83
C SER A 237 -6.25 14.20 -0.22
N ASN A 238 -5.20 13.42 0.04
CA ASN A 238 -5.26 12.17 0.77
C ASN A 238 -4.64 12.33 2.17
N MET A 239 -4.92 11.39 3.07
CA MET A 239 -4.35 11.41 4.41
C MET A 239 -2.80 11.42 4.35
N SER A 240 -2.19 12.37 5.06
CA SER A 240 -0.75 12.61 5.08
C SER A 240 -0.23 12.60 6.52
N PHE A 241 1.09 12.53 6.70
CA PHE A 241 1.69 12.61 8.04
C PHE A 241 1.31 13.91 8.76
N GLU A 242 1.33 15.04 8.06
CA GLU A 242 1.01 16.36 8.63
C GLU A 242 -0.47 16.46 9.02
N ASN A 243 -1.37 15.99 8.15
CA ASN A 243 -2.80 15.97 8.42
C ASN A 243 -3.12 15.06 9.61
N TYR A 244 -2.48 13.89 9.69
CA TYR A 244 -2.63 12.97 10.82
C TYR A 244 -2.14 13.58 12.14
N VAL A 245 -0.96 14.22 12.14
CA VAL A 245 -0.45 14.90 13.34
C VAL A 245 -1.35 16.06 13.77
N ASN A 246 -1.91 16.82 12.82
CA ASN A 246 -2.90 17.85 13.13
C ASN A 246 -4.18 17.27 13.75
N TRP A 247 -4.69 16.17 13.20
CA TRP A 247 -5.82 15.46 13.79
C TRP A 247 -5.50 14.96 15.20
N LEU A 248 -4.34 14.31 15.39
CA LEU A 248 -3.90 13.84 16.70
C LEU A 248 -3.91 14.97 17.74
N ASN A 249 -3.29 16.10 17.43
CA ASN A 249 -3.16 17.19 18.40
C ASN A 249 -4.46 17.90 18.73
N ASN A 250 -5.32 18.09 17.73
CA ASN A 250 -6.48 18.95 17.86
C ASN A 250 -7.76 18.17 18.23
N LYS A 251 -7.80 16.86 17.94
CA LYS A 251 -9.00 16.04 18.05
C LYS A 251 -8.81 14.83 18.95
N LEU A 252 -7.69 14.13 18.86
CA LEU A 252 -7.48 12.89 19.63
C LEU A 252 -6.88 13.14 21.01
N LEU A 253 -5.61 13.57 21.06
CA LEU A 253 -4.80 13.64 22.28
C LEU A 253 -5.45 14.44 23.42
N PRO A 254 -6.14 15.58 23.18
CA PRO A 254 -6.81 16.33 24.25
C PRO A 254 -7.96 15.56 24.93
N ASN A 255 -8.54 14.57 24.24
CA ASN A 255 -9.68 13.79 24.69
C ASN A 255 -9.28 12.37 25.13
N LEU A 256 -7.98 12.06 25.19
CA LEU A 256 -7.50 10.75 25.62
C LEU A 256 -7.36 10.65 27.13
N PRO A 257 -7.75 9.50 27.73
CA PRO A 257 -7.37 9.20 29.10
C PRO A 257 -5.85 9.09 29.26
N ASP A 258 -5.34 9.39 30.45
CA ASP A 258 -3.93 9.23 30.77
C ASP A 258 -3.45 7.78 30.57
N ARG A 259 -2.17 7.64 30.18
CA ARG A 259 -1.50 6.34 29.96
C ARG A 259 -2.15 5.46 28.89
N SER A 260 -3.02 6.03 28.04
CA SER A 260 -3.62 5.32 26.91
C SER A 260 -2.56 4.76 25.95
N VAL A 261 -2.92 3.64 25.32
CA VAL A 261 -2.14 3.01 24.26
C VAL A 261 -2.89 3.20 22.94
N ILE A 262 -2.26 3.89 22.00
CA ILE A 262 -2.82 4.15 20.67
C ILE A 262 -2.42 3.02 19.74
N VAL A 263 -3.41 2.34 19.18
CA VAL A 263 -3.24 1.27 18.20
C VAL A 263 -3.23 1.88 16.80
N LEU A 264 -2.09 1.77 16.11
CA LEU A 264 -1.90 2.26 14.74
C LEU A 264 -1.83 1.12 13.74
N ASP A 265 -2.34 1.36 12.55
CA ASP A 265 -2.23 0.43 11.42
C ASP A 265 -0.85 0.51 10.73
N THR A 266 -0.75 -0.05 9.53
CA THR A 266 0.49 -0.11 8.75
C THR A 266 0.57 0.91 7.61
N ALA A 267 -0.30 1.94 7.59
CA ALA A 267 -0.28 2.93 6.53
C ALA A 267 1.09 3.62 6.40
N SER A 268 1.45 3.97 5.17
CA SER A 268 2.79 4.44 4.84
C SER A 268 3.19 5.71 5.60
N TYR A 269 2.23 6.59 5.90
CA TYR A 269 2.49 7.83 6.64
C TYR A 269 2.69 7.58 8.14
N HIS A 270 2.02 6.60 8.76
CA HIS A 270 2.39 6.16 10.12
C HIS A 270 3.76 5.51 10.14
N ASN A 271 4.13 4.80 9.07
CA ASN A 271 5.40 4.12 8.92
C ASN A 271 6.56 5.01 8.40
N ALA A 272 6.35 6.33 8.38
CA ALA A 272 7.41 7.29 8.05
C ALA A 272 8.58 7.15 9.05
N ARG A 273 9.74 6.71 8.54
CA ARG A 273 10.95 6.49 9.34
C ARG A 273 11.44 7.81 9.95
N ALA A 274 11.86 7.76 11.21
CA ALA A 274 12.52 8.88 11.86
C ALA A 274 13.93 9.11 11.32
N GLU A 275 14.62 8.01 10.97
CA GLU A 275 15.97 8.01 10.41
C GLU A 275 16.01 7.18 9.13
N LYS A 276 16.85 7.58 8.17
CA LYS A 276 17.08 6.81 6.96
C LYS A 276 17.99 5.62 7.28
N LEU A 277 17.45 4.41 7.20
CA LEU A 277 18.22 3.19 7.39
C LEU A 277 18.98 2.82 6.11
N PRO A 278 20.21 2.28 6.21
CA PRO A 278 20.92 1.77 5.05
C PRO A 278 20.17 0.62 4.36
N THR A 279 20.24 0.59 3.03
CA THR A 279 19.70 -0.48 2.16
C THR A 279 20.81 -1.10 1.33
N THR A 280 20.53 -2.20 0.61
CA THR A 280 21.51 -2.81 -0.31
C THR A 280 22.05 -1.81 -1.35
N ALA A 281 21.25 -0.78 -1.69
CA ALA A 281 21.63 0.29 -2.60
C ALA A 281 22.51 1.39 -1.96
N SER A 282 22.54 1.51 -0.62
CA SER A 282 23.34 2.54 0.08
C SER A 282 24.82 2.44 -0.22
N LYS A 283 25.55 3.56 -0.11
CA LYS A 283 27.01 3.55 -0.31
C LYS A 283 27.70 2.84 0.86
N LYS A 284 28.85 2.23 0.60
CA LYS A 284 29.67 1.58 1.65
C LYS A 284 29.99 2.57 2.78
N SER A 285 30.35 3.80 2.44
CA SER A 285 30.65 4.85 3.42
C SER A 285 29.45 5.22 4.30
N GLU A 286 28.24 5.28 3.75
CA GLU A 286 27.00 5.54 4.51
C GLU A 286 26.70 4.39 5.47
N MET A 287 26.89 3.14 5.03
CA MET A 287 26.73 1.96 5.88
C MET A 287 27.71 1.98 7.06
N GLN A 288 28.98 2.33 6.82
CA GLN A 288 30.01 2.46 7.85
C GLN A 288 29.68 3.58 8.84
N GLN A 289 29.30 4.76 8.34
CA GLN A 289 28.88 5.88 9.18
C GLN A 289 27.70 5.52 10.07
N TRP A 290 26.72 4.79 9.53
CA TRP A 290 25.57 4.32 10.30
C TRP A 290 25.99 3.34 11.42
N LEU A 291 26.83 2.35 11.11
CA LEU A 291 27.34 1.41 12.12
C LEU A 291 28.13 2.14 13.22
N THR A 292 29.02 3.06 12.85
CA THR A 292 29.77 3.90 13.81
C THR A 292 28.81 4.72 14.68
N ALA A 293 27.81 5.36 14.09
CA ALA A 293 26.82 6.16 14.83
C ALA A 293 25.97 5.34 15.80
N LYS A 294 25.73 4.05 15.50
CA LYS A 294 25.03 3.11 16.38
C LYS A 294 25.95 2.35 17.35
N GLY A 295 27.26 2.61 17.32
CA GLY A 295 28.24 1.93 18.16
C GLY A 295 28.41 0.44 17.84
N ILE A 296 28.09 0.02 16.62
CA ILE A 296 28.24 -1.37 16.16
C ILE A 296 29.64 -1.55 15.58
N GLN A 297 30.37 -2.52 16.11
CA GLN A 297 31.73 -2.84 15.67
C GLN A 297 31.73 -3.45 14.26
N PHE A 298 32.65 -3.01 13.41
CA PHE A 298 32.90 -3.59 12.08
C PHE A 298 34.37 -3.34 11.67
N ASP A 299 34.88 -4.18 10.79
CA ASP A 299 36.22 -3.98 10.20
C ASP A 299 36.12 -3.08 8.96
N SER A 300 36.98 -2.06 8.89
CA SER A 300 37.06 -1.11 7.78
C SER A 300 37.35 -1.77 6.42
N ASN A 301 38.01 -2.93 6.43
CA ASN A 301 38.37 -3.71 5.25
C ASN A 301 37.24 -4.60 4.70
N MET A 302 36.16 -4.80 5.48
CA MET A 302 35.00 -5.59 5.05
C MET A 302 34.42 -5.08 3.73
N ARG A 303 33.96 -6.01 2.90
CA ARG A 303 33.23 -5.70 1.66
C ARG A 303 31.85 -5.16 1.99
N LYS A 304 31.25 -4.45 1.04
CA LYS A 304 29.92 -3.83 1.20
C LYS A 304 28.85 -4.87 1.61
N VAL A 305 28.93 -6.08 1.08
CA VAL A 305 27.98 -7.17 1.39
C VAL A 305 28.11 -7.62 2.84
N GLU A 306 29.33 -7.80 3.34
CA GLU A 306 29.61 -8.18 4.75
C GLU A 306 29.13 -7.10 5.73
N ILE A 307 29.39 -5.83 5.41
CA ILE A 307 28.90 -4.69 6.19
C ILE A 307 27.37 -4.68 6.22
N TYR A 308 26.72 -4.93 5.07
CA TYR A 308 25.27 -4.99 5.01
C TYR A 308 24.68 -6.17 5.79
N ASP A 309 25.36 -7.32 5.84
CA ASP A 309 24.93 -8.47 6.67
C ASP A 309 24.94 -8.14 8.16
N ILE A 310 25.94 -7.38 8.64
CA ILE A 310 25.95 -6.85 10.02
C ILE A 310 24.75 -5.92 10.22
N ILE A 311 24.53 -4.98 9.29
CA ILE A 311 23.39 -4.07 9.35
C ILE A 311 22.09 -4.86 9.41
N LYS A 312 21.91 -5.88 8.57
CA LYS A 312 20.68 -6.70 8.50
C LYS A 312 20.36 -7.34 9.85
N LYS A 313 21.38 -7.82 10.59
CA LYS A 313 21.22 -8.42 11.93
C LYS A 313 20.78 -7.41 13.00
N HIS A 314 21.16 -6.14 12.86
CA HIS A 314 20.90 -5.11 13.86
C HIS A 314 19.78 -4.13 13.47
N LYS A 315 19.40 -4.06 12.19
CA LYS A 315 18.50 -3.06 11.59
C LYS A 315 17.17 -2.96 12.34
N SER A 316 16.61 -4.09 12.74
CA SER A 316 15.33 -4.15 13.47
C SER A 316 15.33 -3.37 14.77
N ASN A 317 16.47 -3.27 15.45
CA ASN A 317 16.59 -2.63 16.77
C ASN A 317 16.58 -1.11 16.69
N PHE A 318 16.86 -0.55 15.50
CA PHE A 318 16.95 0.89 15.27
C PHE A 318 15.79 1.40 14.40
N ILE A 319 14.78 0.57 14.19
CA ILE A 319 13.54 1.00 13.56
C ILE A 319 12.83 1.97 14.50
N ALA A 320 12.80 3.24 14.11
CA ALA A 320 12.03 4.28 14.78
C ALA A 320 11.15 5.01 13.76
N TYR A 321 9.93 5.31 14.16
CA TYR A 321 8.94 6.01 13.35
C TYR A 321 8.70 7.41 13.90
N LYS A 322 8.52 8.39 13.01
CA LYS A 322 8.30 9.78 13.40
C LYS A 322 7.08 9.92 14.31
N ILE A 323 5.99 9.22 13.97
CA ILE A 323 4.75 9.27 14.72
C ILE A 323 4.88 8.65 16.12
N ASP A 324 5.64 7.56 16.26
CA ASP A 324 5.84 6.89 17.55
C ASP A 324 6.61 7.80 18.50
N ASN A 325 7.68 8.43 18.01
CA ASN A 325 8.46 9.39 18.80
C ASN A 325 7.59 10.60 19.19
N TYR A 326 6.73 11.05 18.28
CA TYR A 326 5.82 12.15 18.52
C TYR A 326 4.82 11.82 19.64
N ILE A 327 4.09 10.71 19.51
CA ILE A 327 3.10 10.26 20.50
C ILE A 327 3.76 10.01 21.86
N LYS A 328 4.96 9.39 21.88
CA LYS A 328 5.74 9.20 23.11
C LYS A 328 6.13 10.51 23.79
N SER A 329 6.51 11.53 23.03
CA SER A 329 6.82 12.87 23.58
C SER A 329 5.61 13.55 24.23
N LYS A 330 4.40 13.10 23.92
CA LYS A 330 3.14 13.56 24.51
C LYS A 330 2.69 12.71 25.71
N GLY A 331 3.49 11.71 26.12
CA GLY A 331 3.20 10.85 27.28
C GLY A 331 2.35 9.62 26.97
N PHE A 332 2.09 9.33 25.70
CA PHE A 332 1.29 8.18 25.27
C PHE A 332 2.16 7.09 24.66
N GLU A 333 1.63 5.87 24.58
CA GLU A 333 2.34 4.75 23.96
C GLU A 333 1.67 4.30 22.67
N VAL A 334 2.46 3.77 21.74
CA VAL A 334 1.98 3.24 20.46
C VAL A 334 2.12 1.73 20.44
N LEU A 335 1.05 1.07 20.02
CA LEU A 335 1.05 -0.33 19.64
C LEU A 335 0.72 -0.45 18.15
N ARG A 336 1.58 -1.09 17.36
CA ARG A 336 1.36 -1.24 15.92
C ARG A 336 0.70 -2.56 15.61
N LEU A 337 -0.32 -2.53 14.77
CA LEU A 337 -0.93 -3.75 14.25
C LEU A 337 0.10 -4.57 13.48
N PRO A 338 0.03 -5.91 13.61
CA PRO A 338 0.93 -6.76 12.86
C PRO A 338 0.58 -6.67 11.36
N PRO A 339 1.58 -6.72 10.45
CA PRO A 339 1.34 -6.64 9.03
C PRO A 339 0.32 -7.67 8.56
N TYR A 340 -0.53 -7.27 7.62
CA TYR A 340 -1.59 -8.09 7.05
C TYR A 340 -2.72 -8.46 8.01
N HIS A 341 -2.77 -7.99 9.27
CA HIS A 341 -3.85 -8.31 10.20
C HIS A 341 -4.82 -7.13 10.48
N PRO A 342 -5.54 -6.61 9.46
CA PRO A 342 -6.52 -5.56 9.67
C PRO A 342 -7.65 -6.01 10.61
N GLU A 343 -7.96 -7.31 10.65
CA GLU A 343 -9.01 -7.87 11.53
C GLU A 343 -8.79 -7.67 13.03
N LEU A 344 -7.58 -7.27 13.44
CA LEU A 344 -7.23 -6.91 14.82
C LEU A 344 -7.51 -5.43 15.12
N ASN A 345 -7.97 -4.65 14.14
CA ASN A 345 -8.47 -3.29 14.32
C ASN A 345 -10.00 -3.28 14.40
N ALA A 346 -10.56 -2.62 15.42
CA ALA A 346 -12.00 -2.47 15.59
C ALA A 346 -12.66 -1.73 14.42
N PHE A 347 -11.94 -0.79 13.81
CA PHE A 347 -12.49 0.07 12.79
C PHE A 347 -12.79 -0.61 11.45
N GLU A 348 -12.15 -1.75 11.13
CA GLU A 348 -12.41 -2.45 9.86
C GLU A 348 -13.88 -2.85 9.71
N ASN A 349 -14.48 -3.41 10.77
CA ASN A 349 -15.89 -3.79 10.78
C ASN A 349 -16.80 -2.55 10.75
N ILE A 350 -16.42 -1.51 11.49
CA ILE A 350 -17.20 -0.27 11.63
C ILE A 350 -17.24 0.51 10.31
N TRP A 351 -16.14 0.55 9.57
CA TRP A 351 -16.11 1.14 8.23
C TRP A 351 -16.98 0.37 7.25
N GLY A 352 -17.07 -0.96 7.37
CA GLY A 352 -18.02 -1.76 6.59
C GLY A 352 -19.47 -1.33 6.85
N VAL A 353 -19.85 -1.19 8.11
CA VAL A 353 -21.19 -0.73 8.51
C VAL A 353 -21.49 0.67 7.95
N LEU A 354 -20.55 1.61 8.13
CA LEU A 354 -20.69 2.99 7.66
C LEU A 354 -20.82 3.06 6.13
N LYS A 355 -19.94 2.37 5.39
CA LYS A 355 -19.96 2.37 3.93
C LYS A 355 -21.25 1.78 3.38
N ASN A 356 -21.74 0.69 3.96
CA ASN A 356 -23.00 0.08 3.55
C ASN A 356 -24.18 1.02 3.82
N PHE A 357 -24.20 1.70 4.97
CA PHE A 357 -25.22 2.69 5.30
C PHE A 357 -25.27 3.83 4.27
N VAL A 358 -24.11 4.39 3.94
CA VAL A 358 -24.00 5.48 2.96
C VAL A 358 -24.39 4.98 1.56
N ALA A 359 -23.88 3.83 1.12
CA ALA A 359 -24.15 3.29 -0.21
C ALA A 359 -25.64 3.01 -0.47
N LEU A 360 -26.38 2.54 0.54
CA LEU A 360 -27.81 2.29 0.42
C LEU A 360 -28.63 3.58 0.23
N ARG A 361 -28.19 4.69 0.80
CA ARG A 361 -28.91 5.98 0.78
C ARG A 361 -28.46 6.92 -0.34
N ASP A 362 -27.19 6.87 -0.72
CA ASP A 362 -26.63 7.62 -1.86
C ASP A 362 -27.32 7.22 -3.19
N GLY A 363 -27.73 5.95 -3.32
CA GLY A 363 -28.48 5.48 -4.49
C GLY A 363 -29.88 6.08 -4.66
N GLU A 364 -30.44 6.70 -3.62
CA GLU A 364 -31.81 7.23 -3.60
C GLU A 364 -31.87 8.75 -3.86
N GLN A 365 -30.76 9.48 -3.70
CA GLN A 365 -30.73 10.94 -3.71
C GLN A 365 -29.46 11.44 -4.42
N ASN A 366 -29.60 12.34 -5.39
CA ASN A 366 -28.45 12.99 -6.05
C ASN A 366 -27.92 14.10 -5.12
N MET A 367 -27.14 13.73 -4.10
CA MET A 367 -26.78 14.59 -2.95
C MET A 367 -25.59 15.51 -3.24
N ASN A 368 -25.55 16.69 -2.60
CA ASN A 368 -24.39 17.58 -2.62
C ASN A 368 -23.36 17.20 -1.52
N ASP A 369 -22.22 17.89 -1.49
CA ASP A 369 -21.14 17.63 -0.52
C ASP A 369 -21.59 17.72 0.94
N SER A 370 -22.37 18.75 1.29
CA SER A 370 -22.84 18.97 2.66
C SER A 370 -23.81 17.89 3.09
N ASP A 371 -24.68 17.46 2.19
CA ASP A 371 -25.65 16.40 2.43
C ASP A 371 -24.97 15.04 2.59
N THR A 372 -23.88 14.80 1.83
CA THR A 372 -23.06 13.59 1.99
C THR A 372 -22.32 13.59 3.33
N GLU A 373 -21.73 14.71 3.73
CA GLU A 373 -21.05 14.83 5.03
C GLU A 373 -22.02 14.60 6.20
N LYS A 374 -23.23 15.17 6.13
CA LYS A 374 -24.31 14.91 7.10
C LYS A 374 -24.70 13.43 7.12
N LEU A 375 -24.82 12.80 5.96
CA LEU A 375 -25.16 11.38 5.87
C LEU A 375 -24.08 10.48 6.51
N ILE A 376 -22.80 10.83 6.34
CA ILE A 376 -21.70 10.13 7.00
C ILE A 376 -21.79 10.32 8.52
N HIS A 377 -22.06 11.55 9.00
CA HIS A 377 -22.31 11.81 10.41
C HIS A 377 -23.48 10.98 10.97
N GLU A 378 -24.63 10.95 10.27
CA GLU A 378 -25.76 10.10 10.65
C GLU A 378 -25.40 8.61 10.70
N GLY A 379 -24.55 8.16 9.77
CA GLY A 379 -24.06 6.79 9.74
C GLY A 379 -23.18 6.46 10.95
N ILE A 380 -22.34 7.40 11.37
CA ILE A 380 -21.50 7.28 12.57
C ILE A 380 -22.37 7.29 13.83
N ASP A 381 -23.34 8.19 13.92
CA ASP A 381 -24.24 8.30 15.08
C ASP A 381 -25.12 7.05 15.26
N LYS A 382 -25.42 6.33 14.16
CA LYS A 382 -26.13 5.05 14.21
C LYS A 382 -25.28 3.88 14.69
N ILE A 383 -23.95 4.03 14.73
CA ILE A 383 -23.08 3.04 15.32
C ILE A 383 -23.18 3.19 16.84
N THR A 384 -24.10 2.43 17.42
CA THR A 384 -24.33 2.46 18.87
C THR A 384 -23.12 1.95 19.64
N SER A 385 -23.00 2.35 20.90
CA SER A 385 -21.98 1.81 21.82
C SER A 385 -22.06 0.28 21.92
N GLU A 386 -23.23 -0.32 21.74
CA GLU A 386 -23.41 -1.77 21.70
C GLU A 386 -22.74 -2.41 20.48
N ILE A 387 -22.94 -1.87 19.27
CA ILE A 387 -22.30 -2.38 18.04
C ILE A 387 -20.78 -2.29 18.18
N TRP A 388 -20.28 -1.15 18.67
CA TRP A 388 -18.87 -0.92 18.92
C TRP A 388 -18.30 -1.91 19.94
N HIS A 389 -18.97 -2.06 21.08
CA HIS A 389 -18.54 -2.96 22.14
C HIS A 389 -18.51 -4.43 21.69
N ASN A 390 -19.52 -4.87 20.93
CA ASN A 390 -19.55 -6.20 20.33
C ASN A 390 -18.40 -6.42 19.35
N THR A 391 -18.02 -5.38 18.60
CA THR A 391 -16.86 -5.42 17.71
C THR A 391 -15.57 -5.59 18.49
N CYS A 392 -15.36 -4.80 19.55
CA CYS A 392 -14.19 -4.95 20.43
C CYS A 392 -14.13 -6.35 21.08
N ASN A 393 -15.26 -6.87 21.58
CA ASN A 393 -15.33 -8.21 22.16
C ASN A 393 -14.98 -9.30 21.14
N SER A 394 -15.41 -9.15 19.89
CA SER A 394 -15.09 -10.08 18.81
C SER A 394 -13.58 -10.10 18.52
N ILE A 395 -12.92 -8.95 18.57
CA ILE A 395 -11.46 -8.85 18.42
C ILE A 395 -10.73 -9.51 19.58
N ILE A 396 -11.16 -9.26 20.83
CA ILE A 396 -10.57 -9.90 22.01
C ILE A 396 -10.67 -11.43 21.91
N LYS A 397 -11.79 -11.96 21.40
CA LYS A 397 -11.94 -13.40 21.12
C LYS A 397 -10.94 -13.87 20.06
N LYS A 398 -10.81 -13.16 18.94
CA LYS A 398 -9.83 -13.48 17.89
C LYS A 398 -8.39 -13.45 18.40
N GLU A 399 -8.03 -12.47 19.22
CA GLU A 399 -6.71 -12.40 19.86
C GLU A 399 -6.43 -13.64 20.72
N ALA A 400 -7.42 -14.06 21.53
CA ALA A 400 -7.32 -15.26 22.36
C ALA A 400 -7.24 -16.55 21.51
N GLU A 401 -7.96 -16.61 20.39
CA GLU A 401 -7.81 -17.68 19.41
C GLU A 401 -6.40 -17.70 18.83
N TYR A 402 -5.91 -16.57 18.30
CA TYR A 402 -4.56 -16.44 17.74
C TYR A 402 -3.47 -16.88 18.72
N MET A 403 -3.64 -16.62 20.02
CA MET A 403 -2.68 -17.00 21.04
C MET A 403 -2.54 -18.53 21.19
N LYS A 404 -3.58 -19.32 20.86
CA LYS A 404 -3.54 -20.79 20.95
C LYS A 404 -2.67 -21.45 19.88
N TYR A 405 -2.39 -20.76 18.77
CA TYR A 405 -1.76 -21.36 17.58
C TYR A 405 -0.23 -21.49 17.68
N PHE A 406 0.44 -20.67 18.49
CA PHE A 406 1.91 -20.54 18.40
C PHE A 406 2.66 -21.82 18.81
N ASP A 407 2.10 -22.59 19.75
CA ASP A 407 2.73 -23.81 20.27
C ASP A 407 1.97 -25.08 19.84
N THR A 408 1.07 -24.99 18.85
CA THR A 408 0.33 -26.17 18.38
C THR A 408 1.24 -27.04 17.50
N GLU A 409 1.57 -28.23 17.98
CA GLU A 409 2.17 -29.28 17.16
C GLU A 409 1.10 -29.80 16.18
N PHE A 410 1.33 -29.64 14.88
CA PHE A 410 0.41 -30.12 13.87
C PHE A 410 0.60 -31.63 13.65
N GLU A 411 -0.11 -32.46 14.39
CA GLU A 411 -0.31 -33.87 14.04
C GLU A 411 -1.34 -33.97 12.92
N PHE A 412 -0.88 -34.15 11.69
CA PHE A 412 -1.75 -34.23 10.51
C PHE A 412 -2.25 -35.66 10.29
N ILE A 413 -3.56 -35.82 10.06
CA ILE A 413 -4.15 -37.12 9.69
C ILE A 413 -3.68 -37.48 8.27
N THR A 414 -2.88 -38.54 8.14
CA THR A 414 -2.33 -39.00 6.86
C THR A 414 -3.37 -39.78 6.06
N ASN A 415 -4.14 -39.11 5.19
CA ASN A 415 -4.87 -39.80 4.13
C ASN A 415 -3.99 -39.87 2.87
N LEU A 416 -3.41 -41.05 2.61
CA LEU A 416 -2.56 -41.39 1.47
C LEU A 416 -3.26 -41.31 0.08
N GLN A 417 -4.52 -40.88 0.01
CA GLN A 417 -5.33 -40.87 -1.22
C GLN A 417 -5.59 -39.47 -1.80
N ASP A 418 -5.15 -38.40 -1.13
CA ASP A 418 -5.43 -37.02 -1.53
C ASP A 418 -4.21 -36.30 -2.16
N ASP A 419 -3.15 -37.04 -2.52
CA ASP A 419 -1.99 -36.55 -3.26
C ASP A 419 -2.36 -36.28 -4.73
N SER A 420 -3.28 -35.33 -4.93
CA SER A 420 -3.44 -34.62 -6.18
C SER A 420 -2.17 -33.80 -6.40
N ASN A 421 -1.28 -34.37 -7.21
CA ASN A 421 -0.15 -33.70 -7.84
C ASN A 421 -0.67 -32.54 -8.71
N ASP A 422 -0.98 -31.39 -8.11
CA ASP A 422 -1.23 -30.15 -8.86
C ASP A 422 -0.07 -29.17 -8.69
N GLU A 423 0.76 -29.19 -9.74
CA GLU A 423 1.74 -28.22 -10.21
C GLU A 423 2.94 -27.87 -9.30
N THR A 424 4.02 -28.55 -9.68
CA THR A 424 5.44 -28.29 -9.48
C THR A 424 5.88 -26.82 -9.50
N ASP A 425 6.68 -26.47 -8.47
CA ASP A 425 7.78 -25.49 -8.32
C ASP A 425 7.90 -24.27 -9.26
N THR A 426 8.18 -23.07 -8.75
CA THR A 426 9.54 -22.69 -8.30
C THR A 426 9.60 -21.96 -6.96
N GLU A 427 10.63 -22.31 -6.18
CA GLU A 427 11.23 -21.45 -5.16
C GLU A 427 11.71 -20.17 -5.84
N ASP A 428 11.22 -19.04 -5.38
CA ASP A 428 11.91 -17.77 -5.55
C ASP A 428 12.08 -17.23 -4.13
N ASP A 429 13.18 -17.66 -3.50
CA ASP A 429 13.72 -17.07 -2.29
C ASP A 429 14.34 -15.70 -2.66
N SER A 430 13.54 -14.85 -3.31
CA SER A 430 13.94 -13.50 -3.64
C SER A 430 13.58 -12.61 -2.45
N ASN A 431 14.60 -12.44 -1.60
CA ASN A 431 14.90 -11.23 -0.83
C ASN A 431 14.07 -10.03 -1.34
N TYR A 432 12.96 -9.72 -0.68
CA TYR A 432 12.20 -8.51 -0.97
C TYR A 432 12.27 -7.59 0.25
N ASP A 433 13.21 -6.65 0.15
CA ASP A 433 13.21 -5.35 0.79
C ASP A 433 11.78 -4.78 0.69
N SER A 434 11.08 -4.67 1.83
CA SER A 434 9.94 -3.77 1.93
C SER A 434 10.48 -2.34 1.94
N SER A 435 10.35 -1.69 0.79
CA SER A 435 10.53 -0.25 0.58
C SER A 435 9.80 0.58 1.63
#